data_AF-A0A9D5F2R4-F1
#
_entry.id   AF-A0A9D5F2R4-F1
#
_cell.length_a   1.000
_cell.length_b   1.000
_cell.length_c   1.000
_cell.angle_alpha   90.00
_cell.angle_beta   90.00
_cell.angle_gamma   90.00
#
_symmetry.space_group_name_H-M   'P 1'
#
loop_
_entity.id
_entity.type
_entity.pdbx_description
1 polymer ?
#
loop_
_entity_poly.entity_id
_entity_poly.type
_entity_poly.pdbx_seq_one_letter_code
_entity_poly.pdbx_strand_id
1 'polypeptide(L)'
;MNTATANQTIELKKDRGGQGLEPSYFARRNVWDWLFAALIVAGTAIAFALYGASMDGYEKAILAGTAPSLIWLGWFWRPLRALSVTVAAFALLAIWLYQTPAGTADLARADQMFMLKYFISSQSAILWMSMLFFMSTAFYWMGMFTRAGDTFELLGSRLAWVAVTLALIGTMVRWYESHQIGPDIGHIPVSNLYEVFVLFCWMTAAFYLYYEDQYKTRRMGAFVMLVVSAAVGFLLWYTVIREAHEIQPLVPALQSWWMKLHVPANFIGYGT
;
A
#
# COMPACT_ATOMS: atom_id res chain seq x y z
N MET A 1 12.25 -60.68 60.77
CA MET A 1 11.30 -60.27 59.71
C MET A 1 10.55 -59.07 60.22
N ASN A 2 10.85 -57.87 59.71
CA ASN A 2 10.03 -56.68 59.87
C ASN A 2 9.98 -55.97 58.52
N THR A 3 8.82 -56.04 57.91
CA THR A 3 8.44 -55.48 56.60
C THR A 3 8.31 -53.96 56.73
N ALA A 4 9.22 -53.21 56.10
CA ALA A 4 9.07 -51.77 55.92
C ALA A 4 8.04 -51.51 54.81
N THR A 5 6.88 -50.96 55.17
CA THR A 5 5.88 -50.43 54.24
C THR A 5 6.40 -49.12 53.63
N ALA A 6 6.78 -49.16 52.36
CA ALA A 6 7.10 -47.96 51.59
C ALA A 6 5.81 -47.26 51.18
N ASN A 7 5.52 -46.10 51.78
CA ASN A 7 4.47 -45.21 51.30
C ASN A 7 4.95 -44.51 50.02
N GLN A 8 4.57 -45.05 48.86
CA GLN A 8 4.71 -44.34 47.59
C GLN A 8 3.65 -43.24 47.53
N THR A 9 4.05 -42.00 47.80
CA THR A 9 3.29 -40.82 47.40
C THR A 9 3.29 -40.75 45.88
N ILE A 10 2.15 -41.07 45.26
CA ILE A 10 1.89 -40.76 43.86
C ILE A 10 1.86 -39.24 43.76
N GLU A 11 2.97 -38.62 43.37
CA GLU A 11 2.94 -37.26 42.86
C GLU A 11 2.14 -37.29 41.56
N LEU A 12 0.87 -36.90 41.65
CA LEU A 12 0.09 -36.53 40.49
C LEU A 12 0.82 -35.37 39.82
N LYS A 13 1.57 -35.69 38.75
CA LYS A 13 2.06 -34.71 37.79
C LYS A 13 0.84 -33.89 37.38
N LYS A 14 0.71 -32.69 37.96
CA LYS A 14 -0.31 -31.72 37.56
C LYS A 14 -0.08 -31.49 36.09
N ASP A 15 -0.92 -32.11 35.29
CA ASP A 15 -0.88 -31.98 33.85
C ASP A 15 -1.03 -30.48 33.58
N ARG A 16 0.08 -29.81 33.24
CA ARG A 16 0.05 -28.45 32.71
C ARG A 16 -0.44 -28.48 31.26
N GLY A 17 -1.36 -29.39 30.94
CA GLY A 17 -2.25 -29.36 29.79
C GLY A 17 -3.45 -28.44 30.02
N GLY A 18 -3.25 -27.33 30.76
CA GLY A 18 -4.12 -26.19 30.58
C GLY A 18 -3.82 -25.64 29.19
N GLN A 19 -4.56 -26.10 28.19
CA GLN A 19 -4.81 -25.31 27.00
C GLN A 19 -5.36 -23.97 27.49
N GLY A 20 -4.47 -23.03 27.77
CA GLY A 20 -4.85 -21.64 27.95
C GLY A 20 -5.60 -21.30 26.69
N LEU A 21 -6.89 -20.98 26.81
CA LEU A 21 -7.72 -20.57 25.70
C LEU A 21 -6.90 -19.58 24.89
N GLU A 22 -6.48 -20.00 23.69
CA GLU A 22 -5.78 -19.14 22.74
C GLU A 22 -6.55 -17.81 22.75
N PRO A 23 -5.94 -16.68 23.16
CA PRO A 23 -6.69 -15.47 23.41
C PRO A 23 -7.53 -15.14 22.18
N SER A 24 -8.82 -14.88 22.41
CA SER A 24 -9.82 -14.59 21.36
C SER A 24 -9.23 -13.61 20.33
N TYR A 25 -9.61 -13.74 19.05
CA TYR A 25 -9.09 -12.92 17.95
C TYR A 25 -9.08 -11.40 18.26
N PHE A 26 -10.04 -10.93 19.06
CA PHE A 26 -10.15 -9.54 19.53
C PHE A 26 -9.28 -9.22 20.76
N ALA A 27 -8.94 -10.20 21.59
CA ALA A 27 -8.08 -10.03 22.77
C ALA A 27 -6.59 -9.85 22.41
N ARG A 28 -6.19 -10.15 21.17
CA ARG A 28 -4.82 -9.92 20.65
C ARG A 28 -4.61 -8.50 20.09
N ARG A 29 -5.64 -7.64 20.12
CA ARG A 29 -5.64 -6.31 19.51
C ARG A 29 -5.08 -5.27 20.48
N ASN A 30 -4.18 -4.42 19.98
CA ASN A 30 -3.64 -3.30 20.74
C ASN A 30 -4.56 -2.07 20.61
N VAL A 31 -4.44 -1.11 21.52
CA VAL A 31 -5.12 0.22 21.46
C VAL A 31 -4.95 0.86 20.09
N TRP A 32 -3.77 0.77 19.49
CA TRP A 32 -3.50 1.31 18.15
C TRP A 32 -4.31 0.64 17.02
N ASP A 33 -4.70 -0.62 17.17
CA ASP A 33 -5.53 -1.33 16.19
C ASP A 33 -6.97 -0.78 16.22
N TRP A 34 -7.46 -0.44 17.42
CA TRP A 34 -8.76 0.20 17.62
C TRP A 34 -8.76 1.67 17.21
N LEU A 35 -7.70 2.42 17.50
CA LEU A 35 -7.56 3.81 17.03
C LEU A 35 -7.56 3.89 15.51
N PHE A 36 -6.86 2.97 14.83
CA PHE A 36 -6.91 2.89 13.38
C PHE A 36 -8.31 2.55 12.86
N ALA A 37 -8.99 1.58 13.47
CA ALA A 37 -10.35 1.25 13.09
C ALA A 37 -11.31 2.45 13.27
N ALA A 38 -11.21 3.16 14.39
CA ALA A 38 -11.98 4.37 14.64
C ALA A 38 -11.69 5.47 13.62
N LEU A 39 -10.41 5.65 13.24
CA LEU A 39 -10.01 6.60 12.20
C LEU A 39 -10.64 6.27 10.84
N ILE A 40 -10.60 4.99 10.43
CA ILE A 40 -11.21 4.55 9.17
C ILE A 40 -12.72 4.76 9.20
N VAL A 41 -13.40 4.34 10.27
CA VAL A 41 -14.86 4.53 10.41
C VAL A 41 -15.23 6.01 10.39
N ALA A 42 -14.49 6.86 11.09
CA ALA A 42 -14.71 8.31 11.09
C ALA A 42 -14.53 8.90 9.69
N GLY A 43 -13.44 8.54 8.99
CA GLY A 43 -13.21 8.98 7.62
C GLY A 43 -14.32 8.55 6.65
N THR A 44 -14.77 7.29 6.76
CA THR A 44 -15.89 6.78 5.97
C THR A 44 -17.20 7.50 6.28
N ALA A 45 -17.51 7.75 7.55
CA ALA A 45 -18.71 8.48 7.95
C ALA A 45 -18.71 9.93 7.43
N ILE A 46 -17.56 10.61 7.52
CA ILE A 46 -17.38 11.96 6.98
C ILE A 46 -17.58 11.94 5.45
N ALA A 47 -16.99 10.98 4.74
CA ALA A 47 -17.16 10.85 3.30
C ALA A 47 -18.63 10.64 2.90
N PHE A 48 -19.38 9.79 3.63
CA PHE A 48 -20.82 9.63 3.41
C PHE A 48 -21.62 10.90 3.72
N ALA A 49 -21.27 11.63 4.78
CA ALA A 49 -21.97 12.86 5.17
C ALA A 49 -21.78 13.99 4.14
N LEU A 50 -20.57 14.11 3.58
CA LEU A 50 -20.23 15.17 2.64
C LEU A 50 -20.61 14.83 1.19
N TYR A 51 -20.39 13.59 0.77
CA TYR A 51 -20.46 13.19 -0.65
C TYR A 51 -21.51 12.13 -0.94
N GLY A 52 -22.19 11.58 0.07
CA GLY A 52 -23.16 10.50 -0.12
C GLY A 52 -24.37 10.86 -1.00
N ALA A 53 -24.70 12.16 -1.12
CA ALA A 53 -25.75 12.62 -2.04
C ALA A 53 -25.30 12.57 -3.51
N SER A 54 -23.99 12.70 -3.77
CA SER A 54 -23.39 12.67 -5.11
C SER A 54 -23.02 11.27 -5.57
N MET A 55 -23.05 10.28 -4.68
CA MET A 55 -22.67 8.89 -4.97
C MET A 55 -23.85 8.04 -5.45
N ASP A 56 -23.59 7.21 -6.46
CA ASP A 56 -24.53 6.17 -6.89
C ASP A 56 -24.56 4.98 -5.90
N GLY A 57 -25.43 4.00 -6.17
CA GLY A 57 -25.59 2.82 -5.30
C GLY A 57 -24.34 1.94 -5.22
N TYR A 58 -23.58 1.84 -6.31
CA TYR A 58 -22.35 1.05 -6.35
C TYR A 58 -21.22 1.72 -5.57
N GLU A 59 -21.06 3.03 -5.72
CA GLU A 59 -20.06 3.83 -5.01
C GLU A 59 -20.28 3.77 -3.49
N LYS A 60 -21.54 3.86 -3.05
CA LYS A 60 -21.90 3.67 -1.63
C LYS A 60 -21.53 2.27 -1.14
N ALA A 61 -21.82 1.24 -1.93
CA ALA A 61 -21.49 -0.14 -1.56
C ALA A 61 -19.96 -0.36 -1.49
N ILE A 62 -19.19 0.20 -2.43
CA ILE A 62 -17.73 0.13 -2.42
C ILE A 62 -17.17 0.85 -1.20
N LEU A 63 -17.60 2.08 -0.91
CA LEU A 63 -17.13 2.82 0.25
C LEU A 63 -17.45 2.08 1.55
N ALA A 64 -18.67 1.56 1.68
CA ALA A 64 -19.09 0.76 2.83
C ALA A 64 -18.28 -0.55 2.97
N GLY A 65 -17.94 -1.22 1.87
CA GLY A 65 -17.12 -2.43 1.87
C GLY A 65 -15.62 -2.18 2.07
N THR A 66 -15.13 -1.01 1.67
CA THR A 66 -13.72 -0.62 1.79
C THR A 66 -13.33 -0.43 3.26
N ALA A 67 -14.21 0.15 4.07
CA ALA A 67 -13.95 0.37 5.50
C ALA A 67 -13.61 -0.93 6.28
N PRO A 68 -14.47 -1.97 6.31
CA PRO A 68 -14.14 -3.23 7.00
C PRO A 68 -12.95 -3.94 6.36
N SER A 69 -12.76 -3.84 5.04
CA SER A 69 -11.62 -4.45 4.33
C SER A 69 -10.28 -3.84 4.76
N LEU A 70 -10.18 -2.50 4.83
CA LEU A 70 -8.98 -1.80 5.29
C LEU A 70 -8.68 -2.06 6.77
N ILE A 71 -9.72 -2.08 7.61
CA ILE A 71 -9.58 -2.42 9.03
C ILE A 71 -9.01 -3.82 9.18
N TRP A 72 -9.60 -4.80 8.47
CA TRP A 72 -9.14 -6.17 8.48
C TRP A 72 -7.69 -6.31 7.99
N LEU A 73 -7.32 -5.65 6.88
CA LEU A 73 -5.95 -5.65 6.37
C LEU A 73 -4.95 -5.04 7.36
N GLY A 74 -5.28 -3.91 7.99
CA GLY A 74 -4.42 -3.29 9.00
C GLY A 74 -4.25 -4.14 10.26
N TRP A 75 -5.27 -4.92 10.62
CA TRP A 75 -5.22 -5.89 11.72
C TRP A 75 -4.50 -7.18 11.35
N PHE A 76 -4.56 -7.59 10.08
CA PHE A 76 -3.87 -8.76 9.53
C PHE A 76 -2.36 -8.51 9.47
N TRP A 77 -1.94 -7.37 8.91
CA TRP A 77 -0.54 -7.00 8.77
C TRP A 77 -0.28 -5.57 9.25
N ARG A 78 0.23 -5.45 10.48
CA ARG A 78 0.40 -4.17 11.19
C ARG A 78 1.15 -3.07 10.42
N PRO A 79 2.18 -3.35 9.59
CA PRO A 79 2.82 -2.34 8.74
C PRO A 79 1.85 -1.62 7.80
N LEU A 80 0.83 -2.31 7.27
CA LEU A 80 -0.18 -1.68 6.40
C LEU A 80 -0.95 -0.57 7.12
N ARG A 81 -1.13 -0.68 8.43
CA ARG A 81 -1.75 0.39 9.22
C ARG A 81 -1.00 1.72 9.09
N ALA A 82 0.32 1.68 9.28
CA ALA A 82 1.17 2.86 9.18
C ALA A 82 1.23 3.38 7.74
N LEU A 83 1.32 2.46 6.77
CA LEU A 83 1.27 2.78 5.35
C LEU A 83 -0.02 3.52 4.99
N SER A 84 -1.18 2.97 5.33
CA SER A 84 -2.49 3.55 5.02
C SER A 84 -2.67 4.94 5.61
N VAL A 85 -2.31 5.13 6.89
CA VAL A 85 -2.41 6.45 7.54
C VAL A 85 -1.47 7.46 6.89
N THR A 86 -0.25 7.05 6.55
CA THR A 86 0.73 7.92 5.90
C THR A 86 0.27 8.33 4.50
N VAL A 87 -0.16 7.36 3.68
CA VAL A 87 -0.67 7.62 2.34
C VAL A 87 -1.90 8.53 2.40
N ALA A 88 -2.84 8.28 3.30
CA ALA A 88 -4.02 9.12 3.47
C ALA A 88 -3.64 10.56 3.87
N ALA A 89 -2.72 10.73 4.82
CA ALA A 89 -2.27 12.04 5.25
C ALA A 89 -1.62 12.85 4.12
N PHE A 90 -0.73 12.22 3.34
CA PHE A 90 -0.07 12.88 2.21
C PHE A 90 -1.01 13.12 1.02
N ALA A 91 -1.94 12.21 0.75
CA ALA A 91 -2.96 12.41 -0.28
C ALA A 91 -3.89 13.59 0.06
N LEU A 92 -4.36 13.67 1.31
CA LEU A 92 -5.17 14.81 1.77
C LEU A 92 -4.37 16.12 1.80
N LEU A 93 -3.09 16.07 2.18
CA LEU A 93 -2.19 17.22 2.10
C LEU A 93 -2.01 17.70 0.65
N ALA A 94 -1.83 16.78 -0.31
CA ALA A 94 -1.73 17.12 -1.72
C ALA A 94 -3.02 17.78 -2.22
N ILE A 95 -4.19 17.20 -1.92
CA ILE A 95 -5.50 17.79 -2.26
C ILE A 95 -5.60 19.21 -1.69
N TRP A 96 -5.24 19.41 -0.43
CA TRP A 96 -5.23 20.73 0.20
C TRP A 96 -4.29 21.72 -0.51
N LEU A 97 -3.09 21.28 -0.91
CA LEU A 97 -2.13 22.13 -1.62
C LEU A 97 -2.58 22.50 -3.04
N TYR A 98 -3.41 21.67 -3.67
CA TYR A 98 -4.04 21.96 -4.97
C TYR A 98 -5.19 22.97 -4.88
N GLN A 99 -5.74 23.24 -3.69
CA GLN A 99 -6.81 24.22 -3.53
C GLN A 99 -6.27 25.65 -3.59
N THR A 100 -7.01 26.52 -4.28
CA THR A 100 -6.77 27.97 -4.28
C THR A 100 -7.52 28.64 -3.12
N PRO A 101 -7.15 29.89 -2.74
CA PRO A 101 -7.92 30.65 -1.74
C PRO A 101 -9.39 30.88 -2.11
N ALA A 102 -9.75 30.74 -3.38
CA ALA A 102 -11.12 30.84 -3.88
C ALA A 102 -11.93 29.53 -3.70
N GLY A 103 -11.31 28.46 -3.18
CA GLY A 103 -11.96 27.16 -2.98
C GLY A 103 -12.09 26.31 -4.24
N THR A 104 -11.36 26.64 -5.31
CA THR A 104 -11.28 25.86 -6.55
C THR A 104 -9.93 25.15 -6.65
N ALA A 105 -9.91 23.96 -7.24
CA ALA A 105 -8.68 23.25 -7.55
C ALA A 105 -7.93 23.91 -8.72
N ASP A 106 -6.61 24.02 -8.62
CA ASP A 106 -5.75 24.51 -9.71
C ASP A 106 -4.56 23.57 -9.92
N LEU A 107 -4.55 22.88 -11.07
CA LEU A 107 -3.51 21.93 -11.46
C LEU A 107 -2.16 22.62 -11.71
N ALA A 108 -2.12 23.90 -12.08
CA ALA A 108 -0.85 24.63 -12.28
C ALA A 108 -0.03 24.72 -10.99
N ARG A 109 -0.67 24.54 -9.82
CA ARG A 109 0.02 24.50 -8.52
C ARG A 109 0.97 23.30 -8.39
N ALA A 110 0.80 22.25 -9.21
CA ALA A 110 1.74 21.13 -9.29
C ALA A 110 3.18 21.63 -9.55
N ASP A 111 3.34 22.67 -10.38
CA ASP A 111 4.66 23.22 -10.76
C ASP A 111 5.10 24.44 -9.94
N GLN A 112 4.20 24.99 -9.12
CA GLN A 112 4.42 26.21 -8.34
C GLN A 112 4.71 25.92 -6.87
N MET A 113 3.98 24.98 -6.26
CA MET A 113 4.13 24.66 -4.85
C MET A 113 5.30 23.71 -4.67
N PHE A 114 6.29 24.10 -3.85
CA PHE A 114 7.50 23.32 -3.61
C PHE A 114 7.21 21.84 -3.28
N MET A 115 6.28 21.58 -2.37
CA MET A 115 5.97 20.22 -1.92
C MET A 115 5.35 19.36 -3.04
N LEU A 116 4.37 19.92 -3.77
CA LEU A 116 3.76 19.24 -4.92
C LEU A 116 4.84 18.98 -5.98
N LYS A 117 5.55 20.02 -6.40
CA LYS A 117 6.54 19.97 -7.48
C LYS A 117 7.63 18.93 -7.24
N TYR A 118 8.14 18.84 -6.02
CA TYR A 118 9.33 18.04 -5.76
C TYR A 118 9.06 16.71 -5.08
N PHE A 119 7.86 16.44 -4.54
CA PHE A 119 7.66 15.24 -3.73
C PHE A 119 6.33 14.53 -3.93
N ILE A 120 5.20 15.25 -3.85
CA ILE A 120 3.90 14.59 -3.65
C ILE A 120 2.89 14.80 -4.79
N SER A 121 3.22 15.56 -5.84
CA SER A 121 2.45 15.46 -7.09
C SER A 121 2.56 14.04 -7.64
N SER A 122 1.58 13.62 -8.46
CA SER A 122 1.56 12.30 -9.09
C SER A 122 2.89 11.95 -9.76
N GLN A 123 3.37 12.83 -10.63
CA GLN A 123 4.59 12.61 -11.40
C GLN A 123 5.84 12.55 -10.50
N SER A 124 5.98 13.50 -9.59
CA SER A 124 7.17 13.58 -8.72
C SER A 124 7.23 12.41 -7.75
N ALA A 125 6.10 12.00 -7.17
CA ALA A 125 6.03 10.84 -6.29
C ALA A 125 6.41 9.54 -7.03
N ILE A 126 5.95 9.35 -8.27
CA ILE A 126 6.28 8.19 -9.10
C ILE A 126 7.76 8.20 -9.53
N LEU A 127 8.34 9.36 -9.78
CA LEU A 127 9.79 9.47 -10.07
C LEU A 127 10.64 9.12 -8.84
N TRP A 128 10.28 9.61 -7.65
CA TRP A 128 10.96 9.21 -6.41
C TRP A 128 10.80 7.72 -6.11
N MET A 129 9.60 7.16 -6.30
CA MET A 129 9.38 5.71 -6.23
C MET A 129 10.37 4.97 -7.14
N SER A 130 10.48 5.40 -8.40
CA SER A 130 11.35 4.77 -9.40
C SER A 130 12.81 4.78 -8.96
N MET A 131 13.31 5.95 -8.51
CA MET A 131 14.66 6.09 -8.00
C MET A 131 14.92 5.19 -6.79
N LEU A 132 13.99 5.18 -5.83
CA LEU A 132 14.13 4.39 -4.60
C LEU A 132 14.06 2.89 -4.84
N PHE A 133 13.30 2.41 -5.83
CA PHE A 133 13.34 1.00 -6.20
C PHE A 133 14.69 0.60 -6.79
N PHE A 134 15.31 1.41 -7.65
CA PHE A 134 16.68 1.13 -8.12
C PHE A 134 17.70 1.14 -6.98
N MET A 135 17.60 2.11 -6.06
CA MET A 135 18.45 2.15 -4.87
C MET A 135 18.23 0.90 -4.01
N SER A 136 16.98 0.55 -3.72
CA SER A 136 16.61 -0.67 -2.99
C SER A 136 17.29 -1.90 -3.60
N THR A 137 17.20 -2.08 -4.92
CA THR A 137 17.89 -3.16 -5.65
C THR A 137 19.38 -3.18 -5.39
N ALA A 138 20.05 -2.03 -5.52
CA ALA A 138 21.48 -1.93 -5.28
C ALA A 138 21.83 -2.30 -3.83
N PHE A 139 21.06 -1.84 -2.85
CA PHE A 139 21.28 -2.16 -1.44
C PHE A 139 21.08 -3.65 -1.12
N TYR A 140 20.04 -4.29 -1.66
CA TYR A 140 19.86 -5.73 -1.52
C TYR A 140 21.01 -6.54 -2.13
N TRP A 141 21.47 -6.15 -3.32
CA TRP A 141 22.59 -6.82 -3.99
C TRP A 141 23.94 -6.61 -3.29
N MET A 142 24.22 -5.38 -2.82
CA MET A 142 25.39 -5.11 -1.97
C MET A 142 25.33 -5.93 -0.68
N GLY A 143 24.14 -6.11 -0.11
CA GLY A 143 23.90 -6.96 1.05
C GLY A 143 24.40 -8.39 0.88
N MET A 144 24.15 -9.00 -0.28
CA MET A 144 24.54 -10.38 -0.56
C MET A 144 26.07 -10.60 -0.61
N PHE A 145 26.84 -9.59 -0.98
CA PHE A 145 28.28 -9.73 -1.24
C PHE A 145 29.18 -9.09 -0.19
N THR A 146 28.62 -8.41 0.81
CA THR A 146 29.39 -7.68 1.81
C THR A 146 29.33 -8.34 3.18
N ARG A 147 30.41 -8.17 3.97
CA ARG A 147 30.46 -8.63 5.37
C ARG A 147 29.46 -7.88 6.28
N ALA A 148 29.00 -6.71 5.86
CA ALA A 148 27.95 -5.93 6.52
C ALA A 148 26.56 -6.16 5.90
N GLY A 149 26.34 -7.37 5.34
CA GLY A 149 25.19 -7.69 4.50
C GLY A 149 23.84 -7.35 5.12
N ASP A 150 23.63 -7.72 6.38
CA ASP A 150 22.37 -7.47 7.10
C ASP A 150 21.99 -5.98 7.16
N THR A 151 22.97 -5.08 7.24
CA THR A 151 22.72 -3.63 7.28
C THR A 151 22.28 -3.12 5.91
N PHE A 152 22.95 -3.55 4.84
CA PHE A 152 22.59 -3.16 3.48
C PHE A 152 21.22 -3.75 3.06
N GLU A 153 20.93 -5.01 3.41
CA GLU A 153 19.62 -5.63 3.18
C GLU A 153 18.50 -4.90 3.94
N LEU A 154 18.75 -4.48 5.18
CA LEU A 154 17.79 -3.66 5.95
C LEU A 154 17.55 -2.30 5.30
N LEU A 155 18.59 -1.65 4.79
CA LEU A 155 18.45 -0.38 4.06
C LEU A 155 17.66 -0.59 2.77
N GLY A 156 17.91 -1.67 2.03
CA GLY A 156 17.11 -2.06 0.86
C GLY A 156 15.62 -2.18 1.20
N SER A 157 15.30 -2.91 2.27
CA SER A 157 13.92 -3.06 2.77
C SER A 157 13.26 -1.74 3.13
N ARG A 158 13.98 -0.85 3.84
CA ARG A 158 13.47 0.48 4.18
C ARG A 158 13.21 1.33 2.94
N LEU A 159 14.12 1.32 1.97
CA LEU A 159 13.95 2.04 0.70
C LEU A 159 12.76 1.50 -0.09
N ALA A 160 12.57 0.16 -0.12
CA ALA A 160 11.40 -0.46 -0.73
C ALA A 160 10.09 -0.01 -0.07
N TRP A 161 10.03 0.06 1.27
CA TRP A 161 8.87 0.59 2.00
C TRP A 161 8.55 2.05 1.64
N VAL A 162 9.58 2.90 1.56
CA VAL A 162 9.41 4.30 1.18
C VAL A 162 8.95 4.40 -0.29
N ALA A 163 9.53 3.59 -1.19
CA ALA A 163 9.12 3.54 -2.59
C ALA A 163 7.65 3.12 -2.75
N VAL A 164 7.20 2.07 -2.06
CA VAL A 164 5.79 1.64 -2.03
C VAL A 164 4.88 2.76 -1.50
N THR A 165 5.32 3.48 -0.47
CA THR A 165 4.57 4.61 0.09
C THR A 165 4.40 5.72 -0.94
N LEU A 166 5.47 6.11 -1.63
CA LEU A 166 5.43 7.14 -2.67
C LEU A 166 4.66 6.70 -3.91
N ALA A 167 4.73 5.42 -4.28
CA ALA A 167 3.91 4.85 -5.34
C ALA A 167 2.42 5.04 -5.04
N LEU A 168 1.99 4.67 -3.83
CA LEU A 168 0.60 4.79 -3.41
C LEU A 168 0.16 6.25 -3.28
N ILE A 169 1.02 7.14 -2.76
CA ILE A 169 0.75 8.58 -2.75
C ILE A 169 0.56 9.08 -4.20
N GLY A 170 1.49 8.77 -5.09
CA GLY A 170 1.42 9.16 -6.50
C GLY A 170 0.15 8.64 -7.18
N THR A 171 -0.22 7.38 -6.95
CA THR A 171 -1.47 6.78 -7.44
C THR A 171 -2.71 7.51 -6.90
N MET A 172 -2.79 7.78 -5.59
CA MET A 172 -3.93 8.49 -5.00
C MET A 172 -4.04 9.94 -5.49
N VAL A 173 -2.91 10.65 -5.60
CA VAL A 173 -2.87 12.03 -6.11
C VAL A 173 -3.21 12.07 -7.60
N ARG A 174 -2.76 11.10 -8.39
CA ARG A 174 -3.13 10.95 -9.80
C ARG A 174 -4.64 10.77 -9.98
N TRP A 175 -5.28 10.02 -9.07
CA TRP A 175 -6.73 9.86 -9.08
C TRP A 175 -7.43 11.22 -8.90
N TYR A 176 -6.95 12.05 -7.97
CA TYR A 176 -7.49 13.40 -7.80
C TYR A 176 -7.23 14.28 -9.03
N GLU A 177 -5.98 14.33 -9.52
CA GLU A 177 -5.58 15.13 -10.68
C GLU A 177 -6.43 14.81 -11.92
N SER A 178 -6.69 13.53 -12.20
CA SER A 178 -7.49 13.12 -13.37
C SER A 178 -8.90 13.71 -13.36
N HIS A 179 -9.52 13.83 -12.18
CA HIS A 179 -10.86 14.39 -12.03
C HIS A 179 -10.90 15.92 -12.11
N GLN A 180 -9.75 16.60 -12.02
CA GLN A 180 -9.68 18.07 -12.16
C GLN A 180 -9.43 18.54 -13.60
N ILE A 181 -9.13 17.64 -14.54
CA ILE A 181 -8.84 18.01 -15.94
C ILE A 181 -10.13 18.21 -16.74
N GLY A 182 -11.08 17.30 -16.61
CA GLY A 182 -12.35 17.36 -17.34
C GLY A 182 -13.30 16.22 -16.98
N PRO A 183 -14.61 16.37 -17.30
CA PRO A 183 -15.66 15.44 -16.86
C PRO A 183 -15.47 14.02 -17.38
N ASP A 184 -14.91 13.84 -18.59
CA ASP A 184 -14.70 12.52 -19.21
C ASP A 184 -13.28 11.95 -19.02
N ILE A 185 -12.43 12.67 -18.28
CA ILE A 185 -11.02 12.31 -18.05
C ILE A 185 -10.81 11.70 -16.68
N GLY A 186 -11.68 11.98 -15.70
CA GLY A 186 -11.58 11.41 -14.36
C GLY A 186 -11.68 9.88 -14.35
N HIS A 187 -10.65 9.22 -13.83
CA HIS A 187 -10.65 7.75 -13.67
C HIS A 187 -9.79 7.26 -12.52
N ILE A 188 -10.06 6.01 -12.12
CA ILE A 188 -9.22 5.26 -11.19
C ILE A 188 -7.88 4.97 -11.88
N PRO A 189 -6.74 5.18 -11.19
CA PRO A 189 -5.37 5.07 -11.72
C PRO A 189 -4.94 3.61 -11.96
N VAL A 190 -5.69 2.90 -12.80
CA VAL A 190 -5.48 1.52 -13.27
C VAL A 190 -5.89 1.38 -14.74
N SER A 191 -5.98 2.49 -15.48
CA SER A 191 -6.73 2.57 -16.73
C SER A 191 -5.85 2.52 -17.98
N ASN A 192 -4.56 2.83 -17.85
CA ASN A 192 -3.59 2.76 -18.96
C ASN A 192 -2.34 1.96 -18.56
N LEU A 193 -1.48 1.66 -19.53
CA LEU A 193 -0.29 0.82 -19.33
C LEU A 193 0.68 1.41 -18.31
N TYR A 194 0.83 2.74 -18.28
CA TYR A 194 1.69 3.42 -17.32
C TYR A 194 1.20 3.18 -15.88
N GLU A 195 -0.09 3.41 -15.62
CA GLU A 195 -0.72 3.22 -14.31
C GLU A 195 -0.68 1.77 -13.84
N VAL A 196 -0.92 0.83 -14.77
CA VAL A 196 -0.83 -0.60 -14.51
C VAL A 196 0.60 -1.01 -14.11
N PHE A 197 1.63 -0.43 -14.73
CA PHE A 197 3.02 -0.71 -14.33
C PHE A 197 3.37 -0.11 -12.97
N VAL A 198 2.85 1.07 -12.62
CA VAL A 198 2.97 1.61 -11.25
C VAL A 198 2.34 0.63 -10.25
N LEU A 199 1.11 0.17 -10.53
CA LEU A 199 0.39 -0.83 -9.74
C LEU A 199 1.22 -2.10 -9.55
N PHE A 200 1.74 -2.65 -10.65
CA PHE A 200 2.57 -3.85 -10.65
C PHE A 200 3.82 -3.68 -9.78
N CYS A 201 4.53 -2.54 -9.87
CA CYS A 201 5.74 -2.28 -9.09
C CYS A 201 5.46 -2.29 -7.60
N TRP A 202 4.51 -1.48 -7.12
CA TRP A 202 4.26 -1.38 -5.69
C TRP A 202 3.60 -2.62 -5.11
N MET A 203 2.72 -3.29 -5.87
CA MET A 203 2.07 -4.53 -5.43
C MET A 203 3.09 -5.66 -5.27
N THR A 204 3.97 -5.85 -6.26
CA THR A 204 5.04 -6.86 -6.20
C THR A 204 5.98 -6.59 -5.03
N ALA A 205 6.40 -5.33 -4.84
CA ALA A 205 7.24 -4.94 -3.72
C ALA A 205 6.54 -5.13 -2.37
N ALA A 206 5.26 -4.80 -2.25
CA ALA A 206 4.48 -4.99 -1.02
C ALA A 206 4.32 -6.47 -0.66
N PHE A 207 4.03 -7.34 -1.63
CA PHE A 207 3.99 -8.79 -1.41
C PHE A 207 5.35 -9.33 -0.98
N TYR A 208 6.42 -8.88 -1.61
CA TYR A 208 7.76 -9.25 -1.18
C TYR A 208 8.05 -8.80 0.25
N LEU A 209 7.74 -7.56 0.62
CA LEU A 209 7.93 -7.04 1.98
C LEU A 209 7.09 -7.81 3.01
N TYR A 210 5.90 -8.28 2.63
CA TYR A 210 5.10 -9.19 3.44
C TYR A 210 5.84 -10.50 3.68
N TYR A 211 6.34 -11.15 2.63
CA TYR A 211 7.10 -12.39 2.76
C TYR A 211 8.44 -12.23 3.47
N GLU A 212 9.12 -11.09 3.31
CA GLU A 212 10.31 -10.72 4.09
C GLU A 212 9.98 -10.72 5.59
N ASP A 213 8.85 -10.12 5.97
CA ASP A 213 8.41 -10.06 7.37
C ASP A 213 7.96 -11.43 7.91
N GLN A 214 7.27 -12.25 7.10
CA GLN A 214 6.82 -13.59 7.52
C GLN A 214 7.99 -14.58 7.68
N TYR A 215 8.87 -14.65 6.69
CA TYR A 215 9.97 -15.62 6.66
C TYR A 215 11.26 -15.10 7.32
N LYS A 216 11.29 -13.83 7.75
CA LYS A 216 12.44 -13.18 8.40
C LYS A 216 13.73 -13.30 7.59
N THR A 217 13.61 -13.30 6.27
CA THR A 217 14.74 -13.39 5.33
C THR A 217 14.67 -12.28 4.29
N ARG A 218 15.74 -11.50 4.18
CA ARG A 218 15.83 -10.35 3.26
C ARG A 218 16.54 -10.66 1.96
N ARG A 219 17.32 -11.75 1.90
CA ARG A 219 18.13 -12.14 0.74
C ARG A 219 17.34 -12.28 -0.56
N MET A 220 16.08 -12.72 -0.47
CA MET A 220 15.20 -12.85 -1.64
C MET A 220 14.92 -11.50 -2.33
N GLY A 221 15.09 -10.38 -1.61
CA GLY A 221 14.88 -9.03 -2.13
C GLY A 221 15.77 -8.67 -3.29
N ALA A 222 16.99 -9.20 -3.32
CA ALA A 222 17.89 -8.96 -4.44
C ALA A 222 17.28 -9.44 -5.77
N PHE A 223 16.65 -10.61 -5.77
CA PHE A 223 16.03 -11.16 -6.98
C PHE A 223 14.69 -10.50 -7.30
N VAL A 224 13.84 -10.29 -6.29
CA VAL A 224 12.52 -9.67 -6.52
C VAL A 224 12.68 -8.22 -7.01
N MET A 225 13.63 -7.47 -6.45
CA MET A 225 13.85 -6.08 -6.83
C MET A 225 14.42 -5.93 -8.25
N LEU A 226 15.00 -6.99 -8.86
CA LEU A 226 15.33 -6.97 -10.29
C LEU A 226 14.06 -6.95 -11.15
N VAL A 227 13.04 -7.73 -10.80
CA VAL A 227 11.75 -7.74 -11.51
C VAL A 227 11.08 -6.37 -11.39
N VAL A 228 11.04 -5.82 -10.18
CA VAL A 228 10.51 -4.47 -9.93
C VAL A 228 11.32 -3.42 -10.71
N SER A 229 12.65 -3.50 -10.71
CA SER A 229 13.52 -2.57 -11.43
C SER A 229 13.35 -2.65 -12.94
N ALA A 230 13.13 -3.84 -13.49
CA ALA A 230 12.83 -4.01 -14.91
C ALA A 230 11.50 -3.33 -15.28
N ALA A 231 10.48 -3.50 -14.44
CA ALA A 231 9.20 -2.82 -14.61
C ALA A 231 9.33 -1.28 -14.48
N VAL A 232 10.12 -0.79 -13.54
CA VAL A 232 10.46 0.64 -13.43
C VAL A 232 11.22 1.13 -14.66
N GLY A 233 12.18 0.35 -15.17
CA GLY A 233 12.91 0.67 -16.39
C GLY A 233 11.99 0.80 -17.61
N PHE A 234 11.03 -0.11 -17.75
CA PHE A 234 9.96 0.00 -18.75
C PHE A 234 9.12 1.25 -18.52
N LEU A 235 8.71 1.53 -17.29
CA LEU A 235 7.90 2.70 -16.93
C LEU A 235 8.61 4.01 -17.32
N LEU A 236 9.90 4.15 -17.02
CA LEU A 236 10.70 5.33 -17.38
C LEU A 236 10.88 5.44 -18.89
N TRP A 237 11.20 4.34 -19.58
CA TRP A 237 11.28 4.31 -21.04
C TRP A 237 9.95 4.72 -21.69
N TYR A 238 8.84 4.18 -21.21
CA TYR A 238 7.50 4.46 -21.72
C TYR A 238 7.12 5.92 -21.46
N THR A 239 7.51 6.47 -20.31
CA THR A 239 7.31 7.89 -19.97
C THR A 239 8.05 8.82 -20.92
N VAL A 240 9.33 8.54 -21.20
CA VAL A 240 10.21 9.42 -22.01
C VAL A 240 9.94 9.30 -23.50
N ILE A 241 9.69 8.09 -24.01
CA ILE A 241 9.58 7.84 -25.45
C ILE A 241 8.15 7.96 -25.95
N ARG A 242 7.15 7.73 -25.07
CA ARG A 242 5.73 7.71 -25.44
C ARG A 242 4.90 8.77 -24.72
N GLU A 243 5.55 9.65 -23.96
CA GLU A 243 4.92 10.75 -23.20
C GLU A 243 3.76 10.27 -22.31
N ALA A 244 3.79 9.00 -21.88
CA ALA A 244 2.67 8.32 -21.24
C ALA A 244 2.39 8.76 -19.79
N HIS A 245 3.13 9.75 -19.29
CA HIS A 245 2.86 10.38 -18.00
C HIS A 245 1.63 11.30 -18.07
N GLU A 246 1.28 11.78 -19.27
CA GLU A 246 0.09 12.58 -19.51
C GLU A 246 -1.18 11.80 -19.19
N ILE A 247 -2.16 12.48 -18.60
CA ILE A 247 -3.47 11.90 -18.32
C ILE A 247 -4.35 12.12 -19.56
N GLN A 248 -4.62 11.04 -20.29
CA GLN A 248 -5.42 11.06 -21.51
C GLN A 248 -6.84 10.53 -21.26
N PRO A 249 -7.84 10.92 -22.08
CA PRO A 249 -9.18 10.35 -22.01
C PRO A 249 -9.14 8.84 -22.26
N LEU A 250 -9.98 8.05 -21.57
CA LEU A 250 -10.03 6.62 -21.85
C LEU A 250 -10.67 6.34 -23.19
N VAL A 251 -10.13 5.34 -23.91
CA VAL A 251 -10.79 4.81 -25.10
C VAL A 251 -12.18 4.26 -24.74
N PRO A 252 -13.20 4.38 -25.63
CA PRO A 252 -14.60 4.05 -25.31
C PRO A 252 -14.83 2.65 -24.73
N ALA A 253 -13.98 1.66 -25.05
CA ALA A 253 -14.06 0.30 -24.54
C ALA A 253 -13.69 0.15 -23.04
N LEU A 254 -12.98 1.13 -22.45
CA LEU A 254 -12.52 1.10 -21.05
C LEU A 254 -13.42 1.89 -20.08
N GLN A 255 -14.48 2.53 -20.58
CA GLN A 255 -15.41 3.33 -19.77
C GLN A 255 -16.43 2.47 -18.99
N SER A 256 -16.29 1.13 -18.99
CA SER A 256 -17.26 0.23 -18.33
C SER A 256 -17.02 0.10 -16.82
N TRP A 257 -18.10 -0.03 -16.05
CA TRP A 257 -18.05 -0.32 -14.61
C TRP A 257 -17.28 -1.61 -14.29
N TRP A 258 -17.42 -2.63 -15.14
CA TRP A 258 -16.76 -3.92 -14.94
C TRP A 258 -15.23 -3.79 -14.96
N MET A 259 -14.66 -2.86 -15.74
CA MET A 259 -13.21 -2.61 -15.82
C MET A 259 -12.58 -2.32 -14.46
N LYS A 260 -13.22 -1.46 -13.66
CA LYS A 260 -12.73 -1.05 -12.34
C LYS A 260 -12.51 -2.24 -11.39
N LEU A 261 -13.25 -3.34 -11.57
CA LEU A 261 -13.20 -4.52 -10.71
C LEU A 261 -12.32 -5.63 -11.31
N HIS A 262 -12.54 -6.00 -12.57
CA HIS A 262 -11.90 -7.19 -13.14
C HIS A 262 -10.43 -6.96 -13.51
N VAL A 263 -10.02 -5.73 -13.87
CA VAL A 263 -8.62 -5.46 -14.23
C VAL A 263 -7.70 -5.65 -13.02
N PRO A 264 -7.96 -5.04 -11.83
CA PRO A 264 -7.20 -5.36 -10.63
C PRO A 264 -7.32 -6.84 -10.21
N ALA A 265 -8.50 -7.45 -10.36
CA ALA A 265 -8.68 -8.86 -10.04
C ALA A 265 -7.85 -9.79 -10.94
N ASN A 266 -7.70 -9.47 -12.23
CA ASN A 266 -6.85 -10.21 -13.16
C ASN A 266 -5.38 -10.16 -12.72
N PHE A 267 -4.90 -9.01 -12.23
CA PHE A 267 -3.53 -8.91 -11.72
C PHE A 267 -3.30 -9.77 -10.47
N ILE A 268 -4.29 -9.88 -9.59
CA ILE A 268 -4.21 -10.78 -8.43
C ILE A 268 -4.28 -12.24 -8.88
N GLY A 269 -5.20 -12.58 -9.80
CA GLY A 269 -5.46 -13.95 -10.24
C GLY A 269 -4.36 -14.57 -11.11
N TYR A 270 -3.64 -13.76 -11.91
CA TYR A 270 -2.50 -14.25 -12.70
C TYR A 270 -1.15 -14.15 -11.97
N GLY A 271 -1.11 -13.45 -10.83
CA GLY A 271 0.11 -13.24 -10.03
C GLY A 271 0.33 -14.24 -8.90
N THR A 272 -0.61 -15.15 -8.66
CA THR A 272 -0.53 -16.27 -7.69
C THR A 272 -0.26 -17.58 -8.39
#